data_AF-A0A3D2WN22-F1
#
_entry.id   AF-A0A3D2WN22-F1
#
_cell.length_a   1.000
_cell.length_b   1.000
_cell.length_c   1.000
_cell.angle_alpha   90.00
_cell.angle_beta   90.00
_cell.angle_gamma   90.00
#
_symmetry.space_group_name_H-M   'P 1'
#
loop_
_entity.id
_entity.type
_entity.pdbx_description
1 polymer ?
#
loop_
_entity_poly.entity_id
_entity_poly.type
_entity_poly.pdbx_seq_one_letter_code
_entity_poly.pdbx_strand_id
1 'polypeptide(L)' 'MDYSKSDEAIEKLSQEEYRVTQRNGTEHPGTGKYLYNKEAGLYVDIVSG' A
#
# COMPACT_ATOMS: atom_id res chain seq x y z
N MET A 1 13.14 -12.37 9.41
CA MET A 1 12.25 -11.92 8.34
C MET A 1 13.01 -10.85 7.58
N ASP A 2 13.06 -10.96 6.27
CA ASP A 2 13.72 -9.96 5.43
C ASP A 2 12.65 -9.01 4.90
N TYR A 3 12.80 -7.72 5.17
CA TYR A 3 11.86 -6.67 4.77
C TYR A 3 12.43 -5.99 3.53
N SER A 4 12.12 -6.55 2.38
CA SER A 4 12.71 -6.13 1.11
C SER A 4 11.63 -5.90 0.08
N LYS A 5 11.80 -4.85 -0.72
CA LYS A 5 10.99 -4.66 -1.92
C LYS A 5 11.22 -5.82 -2.89
N SER A 6 10.16 -6.28 -3.54
CA SER A 6 10.23 -7.30 -4.59
C SER A 6 9.41 -6.87 -5.81
N ASP A 7 9.89 -7.22 -7.00
CA ASP A 7 9.17 -6.95 -8.24
C ASP A 7 7.81 -7.67 -8.26
N GLU A 8 7.74 -8.88 -7.71
CA GLU A 8 6.49 -9.64 -7.59
C GLU A 8 5.44 -8.91 -6.73
N ALA A 9 5.85 -8.25 -5.63
CA ALA A 9 4.93 -7.45 -4.82
C ALA A 9 4.45 -6.21 -5.56
N ILE A 10 5.34 -5.55 -6.32
CA ILE A 10 5.00 -4.36 -7.11
C ILE A 10 4.03 -4.71 -8.25
N GLU A 11 4.21 -5.85 -8.91
CA GLU A 11 3.33 -6.33 -9.99
C GLU A 11 1.91 -6.65 -9.50
N LYS A 12 1.74 -7.00 -8.22
CA LYS A 12 0.44 -7.30 -7.61
C LYS A 12 -0.33 -6.05 -7.17
N LEU A 13 0.29 -4.87 -7.18
CA LEU A 13 -0.38 -3.63 -6.79
C LEU A 13 -1.52 -3.30 -7.75
N SER A 14 -2.61 -2.76 -7.22
CA SER A 14 -3.58 -2.06 -8.04
C SER A 14 -2.96 -0.81 -8.68
N GLN A 15 -3.60 -0.28 -9.72
CA GLN A 15 -3.12 0.93 -10.40
C GLN A 15 -2.95 2.12 -9.44
N GLU A 16 -3.85 2.26 -8.45
CA GLU A 16 -3.82 3.35 -7.48
C GLU A 16 -2.69 3.15 -6.45
N GLU A 17 -2.52 1.93 -5.93
CA GLU A 17 -1.41 1.61 -5.02
C GLU A 17 -0.06 1.78 -5.71
N TYR A 18 0.07 1.39 -6.98
CA TYR A 18 1.28 1.63 -7.76
C TYR A 18 1.54 3.14 -7.94
N ARG A 19 0.51 3.92 -8.31
CA ARG A 19 0.63 5.37 -8.47
C ARG A 19 1.07 6.04 -7.17
N VAL A 20 0.51 5.65 -6.04
CA VAL A 20 0.86 6.21 -4.73
C VAL A 20 2.27 5.79 -4.31
N THR A 21 2.56 4.50 -4.30
CA THR A 21 3.81 3.96 -3.72
C THR A 21 5.03 4.11 -4.63
N GLN A 22 4.88 3.96 -5.96
CA GLN A 22 6.01 3.96 -6.90
C GLN A 22 6.19 5.30 -7.61
N ARG A 23 5.15 6.15 -7.67
CA ARG A 23 5.18 7.46 -8.35
C ARG A 23 4.97 8.65 -7.42
N ASN A 24 5.08 8.43 -6.10
CA ASN A 24 4.87 9.46 -5.08
C ASN A 24 3.52 10.19 -5.21
N GLY A 25 2.50 9.48 -5.70
CA GLY A 25 1.15 10.01 -5.80
C GLY A 25 0.46 10.09 -4.43
N THR A 26 -0.64 10.83 -4.36
CA THR A 26 -1.56 10.82 -3.22
C THR A 26 -2.90 10.28 -3.70
N GLU A 27 -3.51 9.36 -2.95
CA GLU A 27 -4.85 8.84 -3.23
C GLU A 27 -5.91 9.97 -3.20
N HIS A 28 -7.06 9.72 -3.81
CA HIS A 28 -8.16 10.68 -3.73
C HIS A 28 -8.65 10.84 -2.28
N PRO A 29 -8.98 12.07 -1.85
CA PRO A 29 -9.42 12.30 -0.47
C PRO A 29 -10.73 11.56 -0.22
N GLY A 30 -10.82 10.89 0.93
CA GLY A 30 -12.04 10.18 1.33
C GLY A 30 -12.20 8.77 0.77
N THR A 31 -11.28 8.28 -0.09
CA THR A 31 -11.41 6.98 -0.77
C THR A 31 -10.49 5.89 -0.24
N GLY A 32 -9.58 6.20 0.68
CA GLY A 32 -8.61 5.24 1.20
C GLY A 32 -9.27 4.03 1.84
N LYS A 33 -8.82 2.82 1.46
CA LYS A 33 -9.35 1.53 1.94
C LYS A 33 -9.44 1.45 3.47
N TYR A 34 -8.47 2.05 4.16
CA TYR A 34 -8.36 2.02 5.61
C TYR A 34 -8.85 3.28 6.32
N LEU A 35 -9.41 4.25 5.59
CA LEU A 35 -9.84 5.54 6.15
C LEU A 35 -10.79 5.41 7.35
N TYR A 36 -11.66 4.39 7.32
CA TYR A 36 -12.65 4.12 8.37
C TYR A 36 -12.35 2.87 9.20
N ASN A 37 -11.20 2.23 8.99
CA ASN A 37 -10.85 1.02 9.73
C ASN A 37 -10.58 1.36 11.21
N LYS A 38 -11.27 0.66 12.12
CA LYS A 38 -11.11 0.80 13.58
C LYS A 38 -10.75 -0.51 14.28
N GLU A 39 -10.60 -1.59 13.51
CA GLU A 39 -10.25 -2.90 14.05
C GLU A 39 -8.82 -2.88 14.62
N ALA A 40 -8.60 -3.63 15.70
CA ALA A 40 -7.26 -3.79 16.26
C ALA A 40 -6.36 -4.55 15.27
N GLY A 41 -5.15 -4.04 15.03
CA GLY A 41 -4.22 -4.67 14.09
C GLY A 41 -2.95 -3.85 13.87
N LEU A 42 -2.19 -4.26 12.85
CA LEU A 42 -0.95 -3.61 12.42
C LEU A 42 -1.08 -3.20 10.95
N TYR A 43 -0.68 -1.97 10.65
CA TYR A 43 -0.50 -1.52 9.27
C TYR A 43 0.94 -1.81 8.86
N VAL A 44 1.09 -2.55 7.77
CA VAL A 44 2.39 -2.99 7.23
C VAL A 44 2.62 -2.37 5.86
N ASP A 45 3.89 -2.29 5.45
CA ASP A 45 4.24 -1.83 4.11
C ASP A 45 3.73 -2.84 3.08
N ILE A 46 2.99 -2.37 2.08
CA ILE A 46 2.34 -3.25 1.09
C ILE A 46 3.35 -3.91 0.14
N VAL A 47 4.60 -3.42 0.08
CA VAL A 47 5.65 -3.91 -0.81
C VAL A 47 6.68 -4.76 -0.06
N SER A 48 7.16 -4.30 1.09
CA SER A 48 8.21 -5.00 1.86
C SER A 48 7.71 -5.89 3.00
N GLY A 49 6.45 -5.73 3.40
CA GLY A 49 5.96 -6.21 4.71
C GLY A 49 6.50 -5.39 5.86
#